data_AF-A0A3D1PJM2-F1
#
_entry.id   AF-A0A3D1PJM2-F1
#
_cell.length_a   1.000
_cell.length_b   1.000
_cell.length_c   1.000
_cell.angle_alpha   90.00
_cell.angle_beta   90.00
_cell.angle_gamma   90.00
#
_symmetry.space_group_name_H-M   'P 1'
#
loop_
_entity.id
_entity.type
_entity.pdbx_description
1 polymer ?
#
loop_
_entity_poly.entity_id
_entity_poly.type
_entity_poly.pdbx_seq_one_letter_code
_entity_poly.pdbx_strand_id
1 'polypeptide(L)'
;MKMQIITMKNGQKEVNKKKKPSIIQMALFLALLDQPNYSGFNWNQYIEATIQYNTQQLYKQVILNIQQQKDLKIDSSEFQTIINRQNNQKLNINNDKISGAVDLQMIGLNNLAKAEGIKEVAEDNSKVRFIAVEDDKTTLMCDSLNNKEFYINKENIFDRYYGETQKELMVQRIRCNGLVLGLNLPPIQHHFHYCRSSITYLTQNKRIELEQDKKYDLFDNVYINKIRKYNINKLQIKHIDKKALYNILNNMEKVYKDFPQIRDKIKQIKEVNVSDKAGINVGPQTDGTYIMEININAFKDKDIAKKMYENDVKTNYHPQNSSYKDMGIHEAGHMALNEILRKKYINQNALATDWNNNITAQEIVNEAFENLKINDIMQKRKSLREISTHAVKYNANETIAEAFVDYYTNKNNARTLSKEIINVMKGMI
;
A
#
# COMPACT_ATOMS: atom_id res chain seq x y z
N MET A 1 25.08 20.44 14.16
CA MET A 1 25.70 19.45 13.23
C MET A 1 26.92 18.69 13.77
N LYS A 2 27.97 19.33 14.31
CA LYS A 2 29.20 18.63 14.80
C LYS A 2 28.93 17.50 15.81
N MET A 3 28.04 17.74 16.78
CA MET A 3 27.67 16.75 17.82
C MET A 3 26.99 15.50 17.25
N GLN A 4 26.05 15.68 16.31
CA GLN A 4 25.31 14.59 15.65
C GLN A 4 26.24 13.69 14.83
N ILE A 5 27.24 14.27 14.16
CA ILE A 5 28.26 13.52 13.40
C ILE A 5 29.12 12.66 14.34
N ILE A 6 29.44 13.16 15.54
CA ILE A 6 30.24 12.42 16.54
C ILE A 6 29.44 11.23 17.07
N THR A 7 28.19 11.43 17.49
CA THR A 7 27.32 10.35 17.99
C THR A 7 27.12 9.24 16.94
N MET A 8 26.90 9.63 15.68
CA MET A 8 26.78 8.68 14.58
C MET A 8 28.06 7.89 14.33
N LYS A 9 29.23 8.56 14.33
CA LYS A 9 30.53 7.88 14.20
C LYS A 9 30.78 6.88 15.33
N ASN A 10 30.25 7.15 16.53
CA ASN A 10 30.36 6.22 17.66
C ASN A 10 29.44 5.01 17.49
N GLY A 11 28.18 5.20 17.10
CA GLY A 11 27.27 4.07 16.80
C GLY A 11 27.76 3.19 15.63
N GLN A 12 28.45 3.77 14.64
CA GLN A 12 29.09 3.00 13.56
C GLN A 12 30.24 2.11 14.08
N LYS A 13 30.95 2.53 15.13
CA LYS A 13 32.00 1.71 15.77
C LYS A 13 31.40 0.53 16.54
N GLU A 14 30.19 0.66 17.10
CA GLU A 14 29.53 -0.39 17.89
C GLU A 14 29.14 -1.62 17.04
N VAL A 15 28.84 -1.44 15.76
CA VAL A 15 28.35 -2.54 14.89
C VAL A 15 29.43 -3.25 14.10
N ASN A 16 30.72 -2.87 14.27
CA ASN A 16 31.91 -3.55 13.72
C ASN A 16 31.82 -4.01 12.24
N LYS A 17 31.06 -3.32 11.38
CA LYS A 17 30.85 -3.65 9.97
C LYS A 17 31.53 -2.64 9.05
N LYS A 18 32.33 -3.12 8.09
CA LYS A 18 33.09 -2.33 7.08
C LYS A 18 32.24 -1.65 5.99
N LYS A 19 30.91 -1.61 6.10
CA LYS A 19 30.06 -1.06 5.02
C LYS A 19 30.05 0.46 5.12
N LYS A 20 30.59 1.15 4.10
CA LYS A 20 30.54 2.61 4.03
C LYS A 20 29.07 3.07 3.98
N PRO A 21 28.63 3.98 4.86
CA PRO A 21 27.29 4.54 4.79
C PRO A 21 27.13 5.34 3.50
N SER A 22 25.92 5.33 2.92
CA SER A 22 25.62 6.15 1.74
C SER A 22 25.68 7.63 2.10
N ILE A 23 26.51 8.39 1.39
CA ILE A 23 26.70 9.83 1.60
C ILE A 23 25.37 10.58 1.39
N ILE A 24 24.58 10.18 0.40
CA ILE A 24 23.29 10.81 0.08
C ILE A 24 22.27 10.57 1.20
N GLN A 25 22.14 9.33 1.67
CA GLN A 25 21.22 9.02 2.77
C GLN A 25 21.61 9.75 4.05
N MET A 26 22.93 9.89 4.28
CA MET A 26 23.47 10.58 5.43
C MET A 26 23.26 12.09 5.36
N ALA A 27 23.47 12.70 4.18
CA ALA A 27 23.20 14.11 3.95
C ALA A 27 21.70 14.42 4.11
N LEU A 28 20.83 13.56 3.59
CA LEU A 28 19.37 13.69 3.73
C LEU A 28 18.95 13.59 5.21
N PHE A 29 19.46 12.60 5.94
CA PHE A 29 19.17 12.43 7.36
C PHE A 29 19.60 13.65 8.20
N LEU A 30 20.81 14.16 7.96
CA LEU A 30 21.30 15.34 8.66
C LEU A 30 20.52 16.61 8.29
N ALA A 31 20.15 16.77 7.02
CA ALA A 31 19.32 17.88 6.56
C ALA A 31 17.93 17.87 7.22
N LEU A 32 17.34 16.67 7.43
CA LEU A 32 16.08 16.52 8.15
C LEU A 32 16.19 16.89 9.63
N LEU A 33 17.31 16.59 10.29
CA LEU A 33 17.54 16.98 11.69
C LEU A 33 17.78 18.49 11.89
N ASP A 34 18.16 19.19 10.82
CA ASP A 34 18.39 20.63 10.81
C ASP A 34 17.13 21.42 10.44
N GLN A 35 16.07 20.75 9.96
CA GLN A 35 14.78 21.38 9.77
C GLN A 35 14.15 21.74 11.12
N PRO A 36 13.40 22.87 11.19
CA PRO A 36 12.58 23.18 12.34
C PRO A 36 11.57 22.06 12.60
N ASN A 37 11.46 21.63 13.85
CA ASN A 37 10.37 20.79 14.33
C ASN A 37 9.07 21.60 14.46
N TYR A 38 7.98 20.95 14.86
CA TYR A 38 6.67 21.61 14.97
C TYR A 38 6.64 22.82 15.92
N SER A 39 7.60 22.93 16.85
CA SER A 39 7.73 24.06 17.79
C SER A 39 8.64 25.18 17.24
N GLY A 40 9.11 25.07 16.00
CA GLY A 40 10.00 26.05 15.36
C GLY A 40 11.48 25.90 15.73
N PHE A 41 11.85 24.86 16.48
CA PHE A 41 13.24 24.58 16.88
C PHE A 41 13.85 23.51 16.00
N ASN A 42 15.10 23.64 15.58
CA ASN A 42 15.83 22.45 15.11
C ASN A 42 16.14 21.51 16.29
N TRP A 43 16.55 20.27 16.00
CA TRP A 43 16.74 19.27 17.04
C TRP A 43 17.80 19.66 18.10
N ASN A 44 18.83 20.43 17.72
CA ASN A 44 19.83 20.91 18.69
C ASN A 44 19.25 21.97 19.63
N GLN A 45 18.54 22.96 19.07
CA GLN A 45 17.86 24.00 19.85
C GLN A 45 16.81 23.39 20.79
N TYR A 46 16.08 22.37 20.34
CA TYR A 46 15.13 21.65 21.16
C TYR A 46 15.78 20.97 22.36
N ILE A 47 16.93 20.30 22.15
CA ILE A 47 17.71 19.68 23.23
C ILE A 47 18.18 20.74 24.23
N GLU A 48 18.73 21.86 23.75
CA GLU A 48 19.22 22.95 24.60
C GLU A 48 18.10 23.58 25.43
N ALA A 49 16.97 23.91 24.81
CA ALA A 49 15.81 24.45 25.50
C ALA A 49 15.26 23.47 26.55
N THR A 50 15.23 22.18 26.24
CA THR A 50 14.80 21.13 27.17
C THR A 50 15.74 21.02 28.37
N ILE A 51 17.05 21.08 28.14
CA ILE A 51 18.06 21.06 29.22
C ILE A 51 17.86 22.26 30.13
N GLN A 52 17.77 23.47 29.56
CA GLN A 52 17.57 24.70 30.33
C GLN A 52 16.29 24.64 31.17
N TYR A 53 15.18 24.22 30.57
CA TYR A 53 13.90 24.08 31.27
C TYR A 53 13.99 23.06 32.41
N ASN A 54 14.58 21.88 32.17
CA ASN A 54 14.73 20.83 33.18
C ASN A 54 15.60 21.29 34.35
N THR A 55 16.69 22.00 34.08
CA THR A 55 17.55 22.60 35.10
C THR A 55 16.80 23.64 35.91
N GLN A 56 16.01 24.51 35.27
CA GLN A 56 15.21 25.52 35.98
C GLN A 56 14.16 24.91 36.90
N GLN A 57 13.51 23.81 36.51
CA GLN A 57 12.55 23.10 37.36
C GLN A 57 13.20 22.55 38.63
N LEU A 58 14.37 21.92 38.50
CA LEU A 58 15.13 21.43 39.65
C LEU A 58 15.61 22.59 40.53
N TYR A 59 16.14 23.65 39.93
CA TYR A 59 16.62 24.84 40.64
C TYR A 59 15.52 25.51 41.46
N LYS A 60 14.31 25.68 40.88
CA LYS A 60 13.14 26.19 41.61
C LYS A 60 12.79 25.33 42.82
N GLN A 61 12.82 24.01 42.68
CA GLN A 61 12.53 23.10 43.79
C GLN A 61 13.59 23.15 44.90
N VAL A 62 14.88 23.32 44.53
CA VAL A 62 15.96 23.54 45.50
C VAL A 62 15.68 24.78 46.35
N ILE A 63 15.32 25.91 45.72
CA ILE A 63 15.00 27.15 46.44
C ILE A 63 13.82 26.94 47.41
N LEU A 64 12.75 26.27 46.96
CA LEU A 64 11.59 25.98 47.80
C LEU A 64 11.95 25.12 49.01
N ASN A 65 12.76 24.07 48.82
CA ASN A 65 13.18 23.21 49.92
C ASN A 65 14.05 23.97 50.92
N ILE A 66 14.97 24.84 50.46
CA ILE A 66 15.77 25.71 51.34
C ILE A 66 14.88 26.65 52.15
N GLN A 67 13.91 27.32 51.51
CA GLN A 67 12.96 28.21 52.19
C GLN A 67 12.12 27.50 53.24
N GLN A 68 11.79 26.23 53.00
CA GLN A 68 11.03 25.37 53.92
C GLN A 68 11.94 24.65 54.95
N GLN A 69 13.24 24.93 54.99
CA GLN A 69 14.22 24.25 55.85
C GLN A 69 14.21 22.71 55.70
N LYS A 70 13.96 22.22 54.48
CA LYS A 70 14.03 20.80 54.13
C LYS A 70 15.43 20.42 53.63
N ASP A 71 15.83 19.18 53.91
CA ASP A 71 17.05 18.59 53.33
C ASP A 71 16.99 18.50 51.79
N LEU A 72 18.12 18.73 51.14
CA LEU A 72 18.28 18.60 49.69
C LEU A 72 18.69 17.17 49.29
N LYS A 73 17.78 16.22 49.45
CA LYS A 73 18.00 14.80 49.06
C LYS A 73 17.38 14.52 47.70
N ILE A 74 18.19 14.14 46.72
CA ILE A 74 17.73 13.85 45.35
C ILE A 74 16.70 12.71 45.29
N ASP A 75 16.73 11.80 46.27
CA ASP A 75 15.80 10.67 46.40
C ASP A 75 14.48 11.06 47.11
N SER A 76 14.32 12.31 47.51
CA SER A 76 13.04 12.81 48.04
C SER A 76 11.93 12.77 47.00
N SER A 77 10.69 12.66 47.47
CA SER A 77 9.52 12.53 46.61
C SER A 77 9.36 13.75 45.68
N GLU A 78 9.74 14.95 46.12
CA GLU A 78 9.67 16.17 45.32
C GLU A 78 10.62 16.12 44.10
N PHE A 79 11.89 15.77 44.31
CA PHE A 79 12.87 15.67 43.22
C PHE A 79 12.59 14.46 42.31
N GLN A 80 12.24 13.31 42.88
CA GLN A 80 11.86 12.12 42.10
C GLN A 80 10.64 12.39 41.23
N THR A 81 9.65 13.15 41.72
CA THR A 81 8.49 13.57 40.91
C THR A 81 8.90 14.46 39.72
N ILE A 82 9.84 15.39 39.93
CA ILE A 82 10.36 16.24 38.85
C ILE A 82 11.12 15.39 37.82
N ILE A 83 12.02 14.52 38.26
CA ILE A 83 12.84 13.67 37.38
C ILE A 83 11.95 12.71 36.58
N ASN A 84 11.00 12.05 37.23
CA ASN A 84 10.07 11.14 36.56
C ASN A 84 9.22 11.86 35.51
N ARG A 85 8.76 13.08 35.83
CA ARG A 85 8.05 13.93 34.87
C ARG A 85 8.94 14.33 33.68
N GLN A 86 10.20 14.71 33.91
CA GLN A 86 11.15 15.03 32.85
C GLN A 86 11.44 13.82 31.93
N ASN A 87 11.54 12.62 32.49
CA ASN A 87 11.74 11.39 31.73
C ASN A 87 10.51 11.07 30.86
N ASN A 88 9.30 11.16 31.43
CA ASN A 88 8.05 10.89 30.75
C ASN A 88 7.73 11.89 29.63
N GLN A 89 8.35 13.08 29.63
CA GLN A 89 8.17 14.10 28.59
C GLN A 89 8.92 13.78 27.29
N LYS A 90 9.97 12.94 27.30
CA LYS A 90 10.79 12.69 26.11
C LYS A 90 10.14 11.69 25.15
N LEU A 91 10.00 10.46 25.60
CA LEU A 91 9.34 9.36 24.90
C LEU A 91 8.87 8.36 25.96
N ASN A 92 7.58 8.06 25.95
CA ASN A 92 6.96 7.12 26.87
C ASN A 92 6.21 6.09 26.06
N ILE A 93 6.59 4.82 26.21
CA ILE A 93 6.00 3.67 25.51
C ILE A 93 5.40 2.77 26.58
N ASN A 94 4.07 2.73 26.62
CA ASN A 94 3.29 1.89 27.52
C ASN A 94 2.35 1.01 26.69
N ASN A 95 2.77 -0.24 26.44
CA ASN A 95 2.08 -1.18 25.54
C ASN A 95 1.80 -0.53 24.17
N ASP A 96 0.52 -0.34 23.84
CA ASP A 96 0.07 0.23 22.56
C ASP A 96 0.04 1.76 22.55
N LYS A 97 0.37 2.42 23.67
CA LYS A 97 0.34 3.90 23.79
C LYS A 97 1.75 4.47 23.76
N ILE A 98 1.98 5.32 22.76
CA ILE A 98 3.19 6.15 22.64
C ILE A 98 2.81 7.58 22.99
N SER A 99 3.64 8.27 23.77
CA SER A 99 3.44 9.67 24.15
C SER A 99 4.77 10.37 24.42
N GLY A 100 4.73 11.68 24.60
CA GLY A 100 5.90 12.52 24.83
C GLY A 100 6.27 13.35 23.60
N ALA A 101 7.37 14.09 23.70
CA ALA A 101 7.74 15.07 22.70
C ALA A 101 8.07 14.45 21.33
N VAL A 102 8.70 13.27 21.30
CA VAL A 102 9.03 12.58 20.04
C VAL A 102 7.77 12.23 19.25
N ASP A 103 6.72 11.74 19.92
CA ASP A 103 5.44 11.41 19.30
C ASP A 103 4.78 12.65 18.67
N LEU A 104 4.76 13.75 19.42
CA LEU A 104 4.20 15.03 18.96
C LEU A 104 4.97 15.62 17.77
N GLN A 105 6.29 15.47 17.76
CA GLN A 105 7.11 15.88 16.62
C GLN A 105 6.79 15.06 15.37
N MET A 106 6.63 13.74 15.52
CA MET A 106 6.26 12.86 14.42
C MET A 106 4.86 13.17 13.87
N ILE A 107 3.88 13.45 14.74
CA ILE A 107 2.53 13.87 14.33
C ILE A 107 2.59 15.18 13.54
N GLY A 108 3.33 16.18 14.04
CA GLY A 108 3.48 17.48 13.36
C GLY A 108 4.14 17.36 12.00
N LEU A 109 5.25 16.62 11.90
CA LEU A 109 5.95 16.37 10.64
C LEU A 109 5.06 15.63 9.63
N ASN A 110 4.29 14.63 10.07
CA ASN A 110 3.38 13.89 9.20
C ASN A 110 2.26 14.79 8.66
N ASN A 111 1.64 15.61 9.50
CA ASN A 111 0.59 16.53 9.07
C ASN A 111 1.11 17.63 8.14
N LEU A 112 2.29 18.17 8.40
CA LEU A 112 2.95 19.13 7.50
C LEU A 112 3.27 18.48 6.15
N ALA A 113 3.88 17.30 6.14
CA ALA A 113 4.19 16.58 4.89
C ALA A 113 2.92 16.26 4.08
N LYS A 114 1.82 15.90 4.75
CA LYS A 114 0.51 15.75 4.09
C LYS A 114 0.02 17.07 3.51
N ALA A 115 0.06 18.15 4.29
CA ALA A 115 -0.42 19.45 3.83
C ALA A 115 0.38 19.94 2.61
N GLU A 116 1.71 19.91 2.67
CA GLU A 116 2.59 20.29 1.56
C GLU A 116 2.41 19.37 0.34
N GLY A 117 2.36 18.06 0.56
CA GLY A 117 2.12 17.10 -0.52
C GLY A 117 0.77 17.30 -1.21
N ILE A 118 -0.27 17.70 -0.46
CA ILE A 118 -1.56 18.05 -1.05
C ILE A 118 -1.44 19.38 -1.82
N LYS A 119 -0.81 20.42 -1.26
CA LYS A 119 -0.62 21.72 -1.94
C LYS A 119 -0.02 21.61 -3.33
N GLU A 120 0.96 20.72 -3.51
CA GLU A 120 1.65 20.48 -4.79
C GLU A 120 0.73 19.90 -5.89
N VAL A 121 -0.37 19.24 -5.52
CA VAL A 121 -1.24 18.51 -6.47
C VAL A 121 -2.71 18.91 -6.43
N ALA A 122 -3.11 19.74 -5.47
CA ALA A 122 -4.50 20.09 -5.19
C ALA A 122 -4.99 21.28 -6.01
N GLU A 123 -6.24 21.20 -6.46
CA GLU A 123 -7.01 22.34 -6.97
C GLU A 123 -7.31 23.33 -5.83
N ASP A 124 -7.50 24.63 -6.17
CA ASP A 124 -7.67 25.76 -5.24
C ASP A 124 -8.74 25.59 -4.15
N ASN A 125 -9.66 24.62 -4.28
CA ASN A 125 -10.76 24.36 -3.34
C ASN A 125 -10.56 23.15 -2.41
N SER A 126 -9.34 22.62 -2.35
CA SER A 126 -9.05 21.41 -1.58
C SER A 126 -9.16 21.65 -0.07
N LYS A 127 -9.77 20.68 0.63
CA LYS A 127 -10.03 20.72 2.07
C LYS A 127 -9.43 19.52 2.78
N VAL A 128 -9.17 19.69 4.07
CA VAL A 128 -8.87 18.62 5.01
C VAL A 128 -9.91 18.63 6.13
N ARG A 129 -10.17 17.46 6.72
CA ARG A 129 -10.95 17.31 7.95
C ARG A 129 -10.02 17.17 9.13
N PHE A 130 -10.29 17.92 10.19
CA PHE A 130 -9.64 17.79 11.47
C PHE A 130 -10.27 16.64 12.26
N ILE A 131 -9.45 15.73 12.78
CA ILE A 131 -9.89 14.55 13.52
C ILE A 131 -9.27 14.60 14.91
N ALA A 132 -10.11 14.81 15.92
CA ALA A 132 -9.73 14.73 17.32
C ALA A 132 -9.78 13.27 17.82
N VAL A 133 -8.92 12.92 18.77
CA VAL A 133 -9.04 11.70 19.56
C VAL A 133 -9.97 11.99 20.72
N GLU A 134 -11.16 11.41 20.69
CA GLU A 134 -12.17 11.54 21.74
C GLU A 134 -11.94 10.49 22.83
N ASP A 135 -11.47 10.92 24.00
CA ASP A 135 -11.47 10.17 25.25
C ASP A 135 -11.76 11.08 26.47
N ASP A 136 -11.59 10.52 27.68
CA ASP A 136 -11.83 11.19 28.97
C ASP A 136 -10.96 12.44 29.22
N LYS A 137 -9.96 12.69 28.35
CA LYS A 137 -9.03 13.83 28.45
C LYS A 137 -9.19 14.81 27.29
N THR A 138 -10.25 14.69 26.50
CA THR A 138 -10.52 15.61 25.38
C THR A 138 -10.86 16.99 25.91
N THR A 139 -10.20 18.01 25.39
CA THR A 139 -10.45 19.41 25.79
C THR A 139 -11.57 19.99 24.95
N LEU A 140 -12.32 20.96 25.51
CA LEU A 140 -13.34 21.73 24.78
C LEU A 140 -12.80 22.33 23.48
N MET A 141 -11.52 22.70 23.47
CA MET A 141 -10.85 23.16 22.26
C MET A 141 -10.78 22.05 21.21
N CYS A 142 -10.33 20.86 21.59
CA CYS A 142 -10.23 19.71 20.70
C CYS A 142 -11.59 19.30 20.12
N ASP A 143 -12.62 19.26 20.98
CA ASP A 143 -14.01 19.00 20.57
C ASP A 143 -14.51 20.04 19.58
N SER A 144 -14.23 21.33 19.83
CA SER A 144 -14.68 22.42 18.97
C SER A 144 -14.09 22.40 17.56
N LEU A 145 -13.00 21.64 17.35
CA LEU A 145 -12.35 21.48 16.05
C LEU A 145 -12.66 20.12 15.40
N ASN A 146 -13.19 19.14 16.15
CA ASN A 146 -13.43 17.82 15.61
C ASN A 146 -14.39 17.87 14.42
N ASN A 147 -14.08 17.11 13.38
CA ASN A 147 -14.79 17.04 12.10
C ASN A 147 -14.90 18.36 11.31
N LYS A 148 -14.29 19.46 11.76
CA LYS A 148 -14.26 20.70 10.98
C LYS A 148 -13.40 20.54 9.73
N GLU A 149 -13.86 21.18 8.66
CA GLU A 149 -13.17 21.18 7.39
C GLU A 149 -12.43 22.49 7.18
N PHE A 150 -11.17 22.40 6.78
CA PHE A 150 -10.31 23.53 6.53
C PHE A 150 -9.78 23.49 5.11
N TYR A 151 -9.89 24.62 4.42
CA TYR A 151 -9.21 24.85 3.15
C TYR A 151 -7.71 24.85 3.34
N ILE A 152 -7.01 24.29 2.37
CA ILE A 152 -5.55 24.19 2.41
C ILE A 152 -4.90 25.53 2.04
N ASN A 153 -5.46 26.22 1.04
CA ASN A 153 -4.88 27.43 0.42
C ASN A 153 -5.86 28.62 0.35
N LYS A 154 -6.94 28.60 1.14
CA LYS A 154 -7.94 29.69 1.20
C LYS A 154 -8.20 30.11 2.64
N GLU A 155 -8.85 31.26 2.79
CA GLU A 155 -9.30 31.74 4.08
C GLU A 155 -10.22 30.71 4.75
N ASN A 156 -9.90 30.42 6.01
CA ASN A 156 -10.69 29.60 6.92
C ASN A 156 -11.26 30.49 8.01
N ILE A 157 -12.57 30.37 8.24
CA ILE A 157 -13.27 31.07 9.33
C ILE A 157 -13.94 30.01 10.19
N PHE A 158 -13.62 29.98 11.48
CA PHE A 158 -14.12 28.95 12.39
C PHE A 158 -14.10 29.42 13.84
N ASP A 159 -15.03 28.89 14.63
CA ASP A 159 -15.09 29.15 16.06
C ASP A 159 -14.32 28.07 16.83
N ARG A 160 -13.49 28.47 17.80
CA ARG A 160 -12.78 27.55 18.71
C ARG A 160 -12.65 28.15 20.10
N TYR A 161 -12.42 27.29 21.10
CA TYR A 161 -12.04 27.77 22.42
C TYR A 161 -10.61 28.34 22.41
N TYR A 162 -10.45 29.49 23.06
CA TYR A 162 -9.19 30.19 23.25
C TYR A 162 -9.12 30.82 24.66
N GLY A 163 -7.98 30.73 25.34
CA GLY A 163 -7.70 31.31 26.65
C GLY A 163 -6.43 30.76 27.30
N GLU A 164 -5.72 31.58 28.09
CA GLU A 164 -4.48 31.16 28.78
C GLU A 164 -4.76 30.43 30.09
N THR A 165 -5.96 30.60 30.63
CA THR A 165 -6.43 29.95 31.85
C THR A 165 -7.83 29.36 31.66
N GLN A 166 -8.23 28.42 32.52
CA GLN A 166 -9.58 27.85 32.49
C GLN A 166 -10.69 28.91 32.62
N LYS A 167 -10.43 30.01 33.34
CA LYS A 167 -11.39 31.10 33.53
C LYS A 167 -11.51 32.01 32.30
N GLU A 168 -10.51 32.01 31.43
CA GLU A 168 -10.44 32.81 30.21
C GLU A 168 -10.87 32.05 28.96
N LEU A 169 -11.09 30.73 29.07
CA LEU A 169 -11.56 29.89 27.97
C LEU A 169 -12.93 30.37 27.48
N MET A 170 -12.93 31.01 26.32
CA MET A 170 -14.14 31.44 25.64
C MET A 170 -14.08 31.06 24.16
N VAL A 171 -15.24 30.94 23.53
CA VAL A 171 -15.33 30.70 22.10
C VAL A 171 -14.94 31.99 21.38
N GLN A 172 -13.93 31.91 20.52
CA GLN A 172 -13.48 32.99 19.66
C GLN A 172 -13.62 32.59 18.20
N ARG A 173 -14.05 33.54 17.37
CA ARG A 173 -14.08 33.40 15.92
C ARG A 173 -12.70 33.70 15.35
N ILE A 174 -12.08 32.69 14.76
CA ILE A 174 -10.74 32.77 14.18
C ILE A 174 -10.87 32.87 12.67
N ARG A 175 -9.98 33.69 12.08
CA ARG A 175 -9.77 33.82 10.65
C ARG A 175 -8.29 33.60 10.35
N CYS A 176 -7.97 32.66 9.48
CA CYS A 176 -6.61 32.42 9.03
C CYS A 176 -6.57 32.02 7.56
N ASN A 177 -5.44 32.25 6.88
CA ASN A 177 -5.25 31.79 5.51
C ASN A 177 -4.64 30.38 5.51
N GLY A 178 -5.34 29.43 4.88
CA GLY A 178 -4.91 28.05 4.75
C GLY A 178 -4.80 27.30 6.09
N LEU A 179 -3.89 26.32 6.11
CA LEU A 179 -3.56 25.53 7.30
C LEU A 179 -2.40 26.16 8.08
N VAL A 180 -2.65 26.48 9.35
CA VAL A 180 -1.70 27.10 10.28
C VAL A 180 -1.44 26.15 11.45
N LEU A 181 -0.18 25.79 11.63
CA LEU A 181 0.30 24.88 12.68
C LEU A 181 -0.06 25.43 14.07
N GLY A 182 -0.61 24.58 14.93
CA GLY A 182 -1.07 24.97 16.28
C GLY A 182 -2.40 25.71 16.31
N LEU A 183 -2.99 26.05 15.15
CA LEU A 183 -4.25 26.78 15.08
C LEU A 183 -5.38 25.91 14.52
N ASN A 184 -5.27 25.49 13.27
CA ASN A 184 -6.19 24.56 12.58
C ASN A 184 -5.44 23.36 11.96
N LEU A 185 -4.11 23.29 12.13
CA LEU A 185 -3.27 22.16 11.77
C LEU A 185 -2.60 21.60 13.04
N PRO A 186 -2.83 20.33 13.40
CA PRO A 186 -2.18 19.72 14.55
C PRO A 186 -0.66 19.54 14.36
N PRO A 187 0.12 19.47 15.47
CA PRO A 187 -0.34 19.42 16.85
C PRO A 187 -0.75 20.79 17.41
N ILE A 188 -1.78 20.82 18.26
CA ILE A 188 -2.17 22.01 19.02
C ILE A 188 -1.75 21.80 20.47
N GLN A 189 -0.80 22.62 20.91
CA GLN A 189 -0.22 22.54 22.25
C GLN A 189 -0.13 23.93 22.86
N HIS A 190 -1.16 24.26 23.64
CA HIS A 190 -1.08 25.28 24.68
C HIS A 190 -1.68 24.67 25.94
N HIS A 191 -1.30 25.16 27.13
CA HIS A 191 -1.63 24.58 28.43
C HIS A 191 -3.09 24.09 28.58
N PHE A 192 -4.07 24.86 28.10
CA PHE A 192 -5.51 24.53 28.12
C PHE A 192 -6.08 24.12 26.75
N HIS A 193 -5.23 24.11 25.73
CA HIS A 193 -5.55 23.82 24.33
C HIS A 193 -4.88 22.53 23.86
N TYR A 194 -4.60 21.58 24.77
CA TYR A 194 -4.02 20.31 24.34
C TYR A 194 -5.06 19.53 23.53
N CYS A 195 -4.70 19.12 22.30
CA CYS A 195 -5.55 18.29 21.46
C CYS A 195 -4.74 17.23 20.73
N ARG A 196 -4.97 15.97 21.09
CA ARG A 196 -4.50 14.83 20.29
C ARG A 196 -5.38 14.76 19.05
N SER A 197 -4.79 15.10 17.92
CA SER A 197 -5.53 15.25 16.67
C SER A 197 -4.64 15.04 15.45
N SER A 198 -5.29 14.77 14.33
CA SER A 198 -4.66 14.63 13.02
C SER A 198 -5.55 15.27 11.95
N ILE A 199 -5.05 15.30 10.71
CA ILE A 199 -5.85 15.71 9.55
C ILE A 199 -6.00 14.56 8.55
N THR A 200 -7.17 14.53 7.91
CA THR A 200 -7.51 13.63 6.81
C THR A 200 -7.89 14.46 5.59
N TYR A 201 -7.34 14.11 4.41
CA TYR A 201 -7.67 14.80 3.17
C TYR A 201 -9.11 14.49 2.72
N LEU A 202 -9.84 15.51 2.26
CA LEU A 202 -11.17 15.35 1.68
C LEU A 202 -11.07 15.41 0.15
N THR A 203 -11.02 14.25 -0.47
CA THR A 203 -11.04 14.14 -1.93
C THR A 203 -12.43 14.53 -2.45
N GLN A 204 -12.51 15.51 -3.36
CA GLN A 204 -13.76 15.88 -4.04
C GLN A 204 -14.24 14.84 -5.05
N ASN A 205 -13.39 13.86 -5.41
CA ASN A 205 -13.76 12.81 -6.35
C ASN A 205 -14.57 11.70 -5.67
N LYS A 206 -15.74 11.35 -6.24
CA LYS A 206 -16.45 10.07 -6.06
C LYS A 206 -15.61 8.87 -6.59
N ARG A 207 -14.35 8.74 -6.16
CA ARG A 207 -13.42 7.71 -6.62
C ARG A 207 -12.99 6.83 -5.45
N ILE A 208 -13.51 5.61 -5.51
CA ILE A 208 -12.98 4.40 -4.87
C ILE A 208 -12.92 4.52 -3.34
N GLU A 209 -13.92 3.95 -2.66
CA GLU A 209 -13.75 3.49 -1.28
C GLU A 209 -12.67 2.41 -1.27
N LEU A 210 -11.42 2.86 -1.17
CA LEU A 210 -10.41 2.08 -0.50
C LEU A 210 -10.89 2.02 0.95
N GLU A 211 -11.38 0.86 1.40
CA GLU A 211 -11.36 0.51 2.82
C GLU A 211 -9.90 0.43 3.28
N GLN A 212 -9.23 1.57 3.30
CA GLN A 212 -7.89 1.78 3.80
C GLN A 212 -8.01 2.49 5.13
N ASP A 213 -8.48 1.74 6.12
CA ASP A 213 -8.19 2.10 7.49
C ASP A 213 -6.78 1.57 7.82
N LYS A 214 -5.84 2.51 7.92
CA LYS A 214 -4.66 2.49 8.80
C LYS A 214 -3.53 1.49 8.48
N LYS A 215 -2.67 1.85 7.54
CA LYS A 215 -1.20 1.85 7.75
C LYS A 215 -0.51 2.60 6.60
N TYR A 216 0.15 3.72 6.92
CA TYR A 216 1.04 4.39 5.99
C TYR A 216 2.28 3.54 5.79
N ASP A 217 2.23 2.60 4.84
CA ASP A 217 3.44 1.95 4.36
C ASP A 217 3.88 2.67 3.09
N LEU A 218 4.83 3.60 3.26
CA LEU A 218 5.42 4.41 2.17
C LEU A 218 6.02 3.53 1.04
N PHE A 219 6.29 2.25 1.31
CA PHE A 219 6.83 1.30 0.33
C PHE A 219 5.76 0.48 -0.42
N ASP A 220 4.53 0.38 0.12
CA ASP A 220 3.41 -0.30 -0.56
C ASP A 220 2.90 0.48 -1.77
N ASN A 221 3.12 1.80 -1.79
CA ASN A 221 2.56 2.69 -2.80
C ASN A 221 3.19 2.52 -4.20
N VAL A 222 4.43 2.02 -4.33
CA VAL A 222 5.09 1.92 -5.64
C VAL A 222 4.37 0.93 -6.56
N TYR A 223 4.02 -0.26 -6.06
CA TYR A 223 3.34 -1.27 -6.87
C TYR A 223 1.87 -0.95 -7.03
N ILE A 224 1.20 -0.36 -6.02
CA ILE A 224 -0.16 0.15 -6.16
C ILE A 224 -0.23 1.20 -7.28
N ASN A 225 0.70 2.16 -7.33
CA ASN A 225 0.74 3.16 -8.41
C ASN A 225 1.01 2.55 -9.79
N LYS A 226 1.79 1.47 -9.87
CA LYS A 226 1.97 0.72 -11.11
C LYS A 226 0.70 -0.05 -11.51
N ILE A 227 -0.01 -0.63 -10.54
CA ILE A 227 -1.27 -1.35 -10.77
C ILE A 227 -2.38 -0.37 -11.20
N ARG A 228 -2.38 0.85 -10.67
CA ARG A 228 -3.31 1.93 -11.07
C ARG A 228 -3.24 2.30 -12.55
N LYS A 229 -2.18 1.89 -13.27
CA LYS A 229 -2.10 2.10 -14.73
C LYS A 229 -3.01 1.16 -15.51
N TYR A 230 -3.40 0.03 -14.93
CA TYR A 230 -4.42 -0.84 -15.51
C TYR A 230 -5.80 -0.27 -15.17
N ASN A 231 -6.74 -0.31 -16.12
CA ASN A 231 -8.08 0.27 -15.98
C ASN A 231 -9.01 -0.55 -15.04
N ILE A 232 -8.57 -0.77 -13.80
CA ILE A 232 -9.25 -1.58 -12.80
C ILE A 232 -10.09 -0.66 -11.90
N ASN A 233 -11.41 -0.82 -11.95
CA ASN A 233 -12.37 -0.01 -11.19
C ASN A 233 -12.37 -0.33 -9.69
N LYS A 234 -12.14 -1.60 -9.32
CA LYS A 234 -12.22 -2.07 -7.93
C LYS A 234 -11.08 -3.03 -7.58
N LEU A 235 -10.34 -2.72 -6.52
CA LEU A 235 -9.16 -3.46 -6.09
C LEU A 235 -9.29 -3.86 -4.62
N GLN A 236 -9.57 -5.15 -4.35
CA GLN A 236 -9.76 -5.72 -3.00
C GLN A 236 -8.69 -6.78 -2.73
N ILE A 237 -7.47 -6.35 -2.40
CA ILE A 237 -6.26 -7.20 -2.37
C ILE A 237 -5.47 -7.07 -1.06
N LYS A 238 -6.17 -6.89 0.05
CA LYS A 238 -5.59 -6.55 1.36
C LYS A 238 -4.41 -7.45 1.76
N HIS A 239 -4.53 -8.74 1.50
CA HIS A 239 -3.58 -9.76 1.91
C HIS A 239 -2.65 -10.22 0.79
N ILE A 240 -2.80 -9.72 -0.43
CA ILE A 240 -2.00 -10.12 -1.59
C ILE A 240 -0.70 -9.29 -1.64
N ASP A 241 0.41 -9.96 -1.98
CA ASP A 241 1.67 -9.29 -2.29
C ASP A 241 1.50 -8.44 -3.57
N LYS A 242 1.53 -7.11 -3.40
CA LYS A 242 1.31 -6.15 -4.50
C LYS A 242 2.38 -6.24 -5.59
N LYS A 243 3.61 -6.63 -5.24
CA LYS A 243 4.68 -6.84 -6.23
C LYS A 243 4.44 -8.10 -7.04
N ALA A 244 3.98 -9.18 -6.41
CA ALA A 244 3.59 -10.39 -7.10
C ALA A 244 2.44 -10.10 -8.08
N LEU A 245 1.38 -9.41 -7.62
CA LEU A 245 0.27 -9.00 -8.47
C LEU A 245 0.71 -8.11 -9.64
N TYR A 246 1.51 -7.08 -9.38
CA TYR A 246 2.03 -6.24 -10.46
C TYR A 246 2.83 -7.06 -11.49
N ASN A 247 3.66 -8.00 -11.05
CA ASN A 247 4.43 -8.84 -11.97
C ASN A 247 3.53 -9.73 -12.83
N ILE A 248 2.40 -10.22 -12.30
CA ILE A 248 1.41 -10.99 -13.05
C ILE A 248 0.77 -10.09 -14.13
N LEU A 249 0.20 -8.96 -13.71
CA LEU A 249 -0.48 -8.03 -14.64
C LEU A 249 0.47 -7.52 -15.72
N ASN A 250 1.71 -7.16 -15.35
CA ASN A 250 2.72 -6.71 -16.31
C ASN A 250 3.14 -7.80 -17.28
N ASN A 251 3.05 -9.07 -16.90
CA ASN A 251 3.40 -10.18 -17.77
C ASN A 251 2.29 -10.49 -18.78
N MET A 252 1.03 -10.17 -18.45
CA MET A 252 -0.11 -10.25 -19.38
C MET A 252 0.02 -9.33 -20.59
N GLU A 253 0.78 -8.22 -20.47
CA GLU A 253 1.04 -7.30 -21.60
C GLU A 253 1.64 -8.00 -22.84
N LYS A 254 2.33 -9.14 -22.65
CA LYS A 254 2.81 -9.97 -23.77
C LYS A 254 1.67 -10.48 -24.65
N VAL A 255 0.54 -10.83 -24.04
CA VAL A 255 -0.63 -11.38 -24.70
C VAL A 255 -1.41 -10.29 -25.43
N TYR A 256 -1.52 -9.10 -24.83
CA TYR A 256 -2.29 -7.98 -25.40
C TYR A 256 -1.76 -7.48 -26.75
N LYS A 257 -0.51 -7.77 -27.09
CA LYS A 257 0.04 -7.46 -28.42
C LYS A 257 -0.70 -8.24 -29.52
N ASP A 258 -1.00 -9.50 -29.22
CA ASP A 258 -1.56 -10.47 -30.16
C ASP A 258 -3.09 -10.57 -30.01
N PHE A 259 -3.59 -10.26 -28.81
CA PHE A 259 -5.01 -10.28 -28.44
C PHE A 259 -5.39 -8.93 -27.80
N PRO A 260 -5.42 -7.82 -28.55
CA PRO A 260 -5.66 -6.48 -28.00
C PRO A 260 -7.06 -6.30 -27.40
N GLN A 261 -8.04 -7.08 -27.85
CA GLN A 261 -9.43 -7.03 -27.41
C GLN A 261 -9.66 -7.44 -25.95
N ILE A 262 -8.70 -8.13 -25.31
CA ILE A 262 -8.76 -8.45 -23.87
C ILE A 262 -8.08 -7.41 -22.98
N ARG A 263 -7.38 -6.44 -23.58
CA ARG A 263 -6.68 -5.38 -22.85
C ARG A 263 -7.69 -4.53 -22.06
N ASP A 264 -7.34 -4.18 -20.83
CA ASP A 264 -8.12 -3.30 -19.96
C ASP A 264 -9.55 -3.80 -19.64
N LYS A 265 -9.84 -5.09 -19.88
CA LYS A 265 -11.15 -5.69 -19.57
C LYS A 265 -11.29 -6.24 -18.16
N ILE A 266 -10.21 -6.30 -17.36
CA ILE A 266 -10.30 -6.67 -15.94
C ILE A 266 -10.82 -5.46 -15.15
N LYS A 267 -12.12 -5.45 -14.82
CA LYS A 267 -12.73 -4.34 -14.08
C LYS A 267 -12.52 -4.42 -12.58
N GLN A 268 -12.34 -5.62 -12.04
CA GLN A 268 -12.20 -5.85 -10.61
C GLN A 268 -11.18 -6.94 -10.34
N ILE A 269 -10.36 -6.74 -9.31
CA ILE A 269 -9.52 -7.77 -8.73
C ILE A 269 -9.91 -7.92 -7.26
N LYS A 270 -10.20 -9.15 -6.84
CA LYS A 270 -10.55 -9.47 -5.45
C LYS A 270 -9.76 -10.68 -4.94
N GLU A 271 -9.44 -10.66 -3.66
CA GLU A 271 -8.84 -11.78 -2.99
C GLU A 271 -9.89 -12.84 -2.61
N VAL A 272 -9.50 -14.11 -2.66
CA VAL A 272 -10.30 -15.24 -2.23
C VAL A 272 -9.47 -16.13 -1.31
N ASN A 273 -10.11 -16.77 -0.34
CA ASN A 273 -9.46 -17.72 0.55
C ASN A 273 -9.96 -19.14 0.22
N VAL A 274 -9.22 -19.83 -0.64
CA VAL A 274 -9.51 -21.18 -1.10
C VAL A 274 -8.28 -22.06 -0.94
N SER A 275 -8.37 -23.36 -1.25
CA SER A 275 -7.26 -24.32 -1.06
C SER A 275 -5.92 -23.82 -1.62
N ASP A 276 -4.82 -24.18 -0.98
CA ASP A 276 -3.45 -23.74 -1.31
C ASP A 276 -3.00 -24.04 -2.76
N LYS A 277 -3.70 -24.92 -3.49
CA LYS A 277 -3.39 -25.30 -4.87
C LYS A 277 -4.10 -24.43 -5.92
N ALA A 278 -5.10 -23.66 -5.53
CA ALA A 278 -5.79 -22.74 -6.43
C ALA A 278 -4.98 -21.45 -6.57
N GLY A 279 -4.81 -20.97 -7.79
CA GLY A 279 -3.94 -19.84 -8.09
C GLY A 279 -4.71 -18.55 -8.30
N ILE A 280 -5.08 -18.33 -9.55
CA ILE A 280 -5.88 -17.21 -10.03
C ILE A 280 -7.08 -17.82 -10.77
N ASN A 281 -8.16 -17.06 -10.85
CA ASN A 281 -9.30 -17.37 -11.70
C ASN A 281 -9.81 -16.08 -12.31
N VAL A 282 -10.19 -16.09 -13.59
CA VAL A 282 -10.79 -14.94 -14.26
C VAL A 282 -12.20 -15.28 -14.75
N GLY A 283 -13.20 -14.66 -14.12
CA GLY A 283 -14.61 -14.88 -14.43
C GLY A 283 -15.18 -13.81 -15.38
N PRO A 284 -15.72 -14.18 -16.56
CA PRO A 284 -16.38 -13.24 -17.47
C PRO A 284 -17.66 -12.67 -16.87
N GLN A 285 -17.98 -11.42 -17.24
CA GLN A 285 -19.14 -10.68 -16.74
C GLN A 285 -20.08 -10.32 -17.88
N THR A 286 -21.35 -10.07 -17.58
CA THR A 286 -22.38 -9.80 -18.60
C THR A 286 -22.07 -8.59 -19.47
N ASP A 287 -21.35 -7.60 -18.93
CA ASP A 287 -20.95 -6.35 -19.57
C ASP A 287 -19.70 -6.44 -20.46
N GLY A 288 -19.14 -7.63 -20.69
CA GLY A 288 -17.93 -7.78 -21.50
C GLY A 288 -16.63 -7.58 -20.74
N THR A 289 -16.69 -7.39 -19.43
CA THR A 289 -15.51 -7.28 -18.57
C THR A 289 -15.25 -8.58 -17.81
N TYR A 290 -14.19 -8.59 -17.00
CA TYR A 290 -13.79 -9.73 -16.19
C TYR A 290 -13.53 -9.34 -14.74
N ILE A 291 -13.76 -10.30 -13.84
CA ILE A 291 -13.34 -10.24 -12.43
C ILE A 291 -12.22 -11.24 -12.23
N MET A 292 -11.08 -10.76 -11.75
CA MET A 292 -9.95 -11.60 -11.36
C MET A 292 -10.02 -11.91 -9.87
N GLU A 293 -10.01 -13.20 -9.55
CA GLU A 293 -9.96 -13.73 -8.20
C GLU A 293 -8.56 -14.26 -7.92
N ILE A 294 -7.94 -13.81 -6.84
CA ILE A 294 -6.57 -14.19 -6.50
C ILE A 294 -6.55 -14.89 -5.15
N ASN A 295 -6.00 -16.10 -5.11
CA ASN A 295 -5.96 -16.86 -3.87
C ASN A 295 -4.91 -16.28 -2.91
N ILE A 296 -5.37 -15.92 -1.70
CA ILE A 296 -4.51 -15.42 -0.63
C ILE A 296 -3.43 -16.45 -0.27
N ASN A 297 -3.78 -17.73 -0.23
CA ASN A 297 -2.84 -18.77 0.22
C ASN A 297 -1.65 -18.94 -0.73
N ALA A 298 -1.86 -18.72 -2.04
CA ALA A 298 -0.81 -18.75 -3.04
C ALA A 298 -0.03 -17.42 -3.14
N PHE A 299 -0.68 -16.27 -2.91
CA PHE A 299 -0.13 -14.95 -3.26
C PHE A 299 0.04 -13.96 -2.11
N LYS A 300 -0.13 -14.38 -0.85
CA LYS A 300 0.19 -13.53 0.31
C LYS A 300 1.66 -13.13 0.41
N ASP A 301 2.54 -13.95 -0.16
CA ASP A 301 3.97 -13.75 -0.23
C ASP A 301 4.48 -14.20 -1.60
N LYS A 302 5.24 -13.34 -2.26
CA LYS A 302 5.86 -13.64 -3.56
C LYS A 302 6.71 -14.92 -3.56
N ASP A 303 7.39 -15.23 -2.47
CA ASP A 303 8.26 -16.41 -2.39
C ASP A 303 7.45 -17.71 -2.19
N ILE A 304 6.25 -17.63 -1.61
CA ILE A 304 5.27 -18.73 -1.60
C ILE A 304 4.79 -19.02 -3.02
N ALA A 305 4.33 -17.98 -3.74
CA ALA A 305 3.88 -18.12 -5.13
C ALA A 305 4.97 -18.72 -6.01
N LYS A 306 6.20 -18.23 -5.86
CA LYS A 306 7.38 -18.74 -6.57
C LYS A 306 7.64 -20.22 -6.28
N LYS A 307 7.69 -20.60 -5.01
CA LYS A 307 8.01 -21.99 -4.61
C LYS A 307 6.92 -22.98 -5.05
N MET A 308 5.65 -22.60 -4.93
CA MET A 308 4.52 -23.40 -5.40
C MET A 308 4.67 -23.68 -6.90
N TYR A 309 4.80 -22.61 -7.70
CA TYR A 309 4.87 -22.73 -9.15
C TYR A 309 6.14 -23.44 -9.63
N GLU A 310 7.28 -23.24 -8.98
CA GLU A 310 8.52 -23.98 -9.30
C GLU A 310 8.38 -25.50 -9.12
N ASN A 311 7.60 -25.95 -8.14
CA ASN A 311 7.30 -27.37 -7.97
C ASN A 311 6.40 -27.91 -9.08
N ASP A 312 5.43 -27.10 -9.52
CA ASP A 312 4.55 -27.44 -10.64
C ASP A 312 5.35 -27.58 -11.94
N VAL A 313 6.27 -26.66 -12.23
CA VAL A 313 7.16 -26.76 -13.41
C VAL A 313 8.08 -27.98 -13.32
N LYS A 314 8.65 -28.27 -12.15
CA LYS A 314 9.50 -29.47 -11.94
C LYS A 314 8.78 -30.78 -12.22
N THR A 315 7.49 -30.85 -11.91
CA THR A 315 6.66 -32.03 -12.19
C THR A 315 6.04 -32.03 -13.59
N ASN A 316 6.44 -31.06 -14.43
CA ASN A 316 5.85 -30.79 -15.74
C ASN A 316 4.33 -30.59 -15.65
N TYR A 317 3.83 -30.03 -14.54
CA TYR A 317 2.44 -29.68 -14.38
C TYR A 317 2.10 -28.46 -15.24
N HIS A 318 2.92 -27.41 -15.18
CA HIS A 318 2.91 -26.25 -16.08
C HIS A 318 4.06 -26.33 -17.10
N PRO A 319 4.05 -25.52 -18.19
CA PRO A 319 5.07 -25.59 -19.24
C PRO A 319 6.47 -25.25 -18.72
N GLN A 320 7.49 -25.84 -19.34
CA GLN A 320 8.88 -25.59 -18.94
C GLN A 320 9.26 -24.12 -19.15
N ASN A 321 10.21 -23.64 -18.33
CA ASN A 321 10.70 -22.25 -18.26
C ASN A 321 9.69 -21.18 -17.81
N SER A 322 8.47 -21.58 -17.45
CA SER A 322 7.46 -20.67 -16.91
C SER A 322 7.66 -20.39 -15.42
N SER A 323 6.96 -19.38 -14.91
CA SER A 323 7.03 -18.90 -13.53
C SER A 323 5.66 -18.47 -13.02
N TYR A 324 5.53 -18.19 -11.71
CA TYR A 324 4.28 -17.73 -11.11
C TYR A 324 3.64 -16.51 -11.80
N LYS A 325 4.45 -15.70 -12.52
CA LYS A 325 3.96 -14.53 -13.25
C LYS A 325 3.15 -14.93 -14.49
N ASP A 326 3.41 -16.12 -15.03
CA ASP A 326 2.79 -16.65 -16.23
C ASP A 326 1.40 -17.23 -15.92
N MET A 327 1.00 -17.31 -14.65
CA MET A 327 -0.40 -17.54 -14.26
C MET A 327 -1.33 -16.46 -14.83
N GLY A 328 -0.88 -15.21 -14.95
CA GLY A 328 -1.67 -14.19 -15.67
C GLY A 328 -1.81 -14.49 -17.16
N ILE A 329 -0.82 -15.11 -17.79
CA ILE A 329 -0.87 -15.51 -19.21
C ILE A 329 -1.84 -16.67 -19.40
N HIS A 330 -1.85 -17.63 -18.47
CA HIS A 330 -2.84 -18.72 -18.42
C HIS A 330 -4.27 -18.14 -18.41
N GLU A 331 -4.56 -17.24 -17.46
CA GLU A 331 -5.88 -16.58 -17.39
C GLU A 331 -6.19 -15.73 -18.63
N ALA A 332 -5.19 -15.07 -19.22
CA ALA A 332 -5.37 -14.32 -20.46
C ALA A 332 -5.78 -15.23 -21.64
N GLY A 333 -5.35 -16.50 -21.64
CA GLY A 333 -5.80 -17.52 -22.59
C GLY A 333 -7.30 -17.79 -22.47
N HIS A 334 -7.81 -17.93 -21.24
CA HIS A 334 -9.25 -18.04 -20.99
C HIS A 334 -10.02 -16.78 -21.42
N MET A 335 -9.49 -15.59 -21.15
CA MET A 335 -10.09 -14.33 -21.60
C MET A 335 -10.18 -14.29 -23.13
N ALA A 336 -9.09 -14.63 -23.85
CA ALA A 336 -9.06 -14.62 -25.30
C ALA A 336 -10.06 -15.61 -25.92
N LEU A 337 -10.17 -16.82 -25.36
CA LEU A 337 -11.18 -17.79 -25.75
C LEU A 337 -12.60 -17.26 -25.52
N ASN A 338 -12.86 -16.61 -24.38
CA ASN A 338 -14.17 -16.03 -24.10
C ASN A 338 -14.55 -14.92 -25.09
N GLU A 339 -13.58 -14.15 -25.58
CA GLU A 339 -13.82 -13.15 -26.63
C GLU A 339 -14.20 -13.77 -27.98
N ILE A 340 -13.58 -14.89 -28.36
CA ILE A 340 -14.00 -15.67 -29.54
C ILE A 340 -15.45 -16.14 -29.37
N LEU A 341 -15.79 -16.68 -28.19
CA LEU A 341 -17.15 -17.13 -27.89
C LEU A 341 -18.17 -16.00 -27.95
N ARG A 342 -17.84 -14.79 -27.47
CA ARG A 342 -18.71 -13.61 -27.56
C ARG A 342 -18.97 -13.16 -28.99
N LYS A 343 -18.03 -13.41 -29.91
CA LYS A 343 -18.25 -13.17 -31.34
C LYS A 343 -19.14 -14.24 -31.98
N LYS A 344 -19.00 -15.49 -31.54
CA LYS A 344 -19.79 -16.64 -32.04
C LYS A 344 -21.23 -16.63 -31.53
N TYR A 345 -21.46 -16.21 -30.27
CA TYR A 345 -22.76 -16.29 -29.61
C TYR A 345 -23.24 -14.93 -29.11
N ILE A 346 -24.43 -14.52 -29.58
CA ILE A 346 -25.16 -13.37 -29.03
C ILE A 346 -25.82 -13.74 -27.68
N ASN A 347 -26.28 -15.00 -27.55
CA ASN A 347 -26.99 -15.48 -26.37
C ASN A 347 -26.02 -15.97 -25.28
N GLN A 348 -26.12 -15.42 -24.07
CA GLN A 348 -25.27 -15.78 -22.93
C GLN A 348 -25.42 -17.24 -22.49
N ASN A 349 -26.62 -17.83 -22.59
CA ASN A 349 -26.83 -19.24 -22.27
C ASN A 349 -26.09 -20.14 -23.27
N ALA A 350 -26.14 -19.81 -24.56
CA ALA A 350 -25.42 -20.56 -25.59
C ALA A 350 -23.89 -20.46 -25.38
N LEU A 351 -23.39 -19.27 -25.05
CA LEU A 351 -21.99 -19.07 -24.68
C LEU A 351 -21.57 -19.91 -23.47
N ALA A 352 -22.38 -19.91 -22.41
CA ALA A 352 -22.11 -20.69 -21.21
C ALA A 352 -22.18 -22.20 -21.49
N THR A 353 -23.11 -22.65 -22.32
CA THR A 353 -23.20 -24.05 -22.77
C THR A 353 -21.98 -24.47 -23.56
N ASP A 354 -21.49 -23.63 -24.49
CA ASP A 354 -20.26 -23.92 -25.23
C ASP A 354 -19.07 -24.02 -24.27
N TRP A 355 -18.87 -23.02 -23.40
CA TRP A 355 -17.79 -22.99 -22.42
C TRP A 355 -17.76 -24.24 -21.53
N ASN A 356 -18.90 -24.61 -20.96
CA ASN A 356 -19.02 -25.76 -20.05
C ASN A 356 -18.78 -27.10 -20.77
N ASN A 357 -19.16 -27.18 -22.05
CA ASN A 357 -18.99 -28.38 -22.87
C ASN A 357 -17.68 -28.35 -23.70
N ASN A 358 -16.86 -27.30 -23.58
CA ASN A 358 -15.59 -27.11 -24.27
C ASN A 358 -15.68 -27.19 -25.80
N ILE A 359 -16.80 -26.79 -26.41
CA ILE A 359 -17.08 -27.06 -27.84
C ILE A 359 -16.10 -26.29 -28.72
N THR A 360 -16.12 -24.95 -28.64
CA THR A 360 -15.24 -24.10 -29.46
C THR A 360 -13.76 -24.31 -29.11
N ALA A 361 -13.45 -24.58 -27.84
CA ALA A 361 -12.07 -24.90 -27.46
C ALA A 361 -11.57 -26.20 -28.10
N GLN A 362 -12.41 -27.23 -28.17
CA GLN A 362 -12.08 -28.48 -28.83
C GLN A 362 -11.96 -28.30 -30.34
N GLU A 363 -12.79 -27.47 -30.96
CA GLU A 363 -12.68 -27.07 -32.37
C GLU A 363 -11.29 -26.46 -32.65
N ILE A 364 -10.88 -25.46 -31.86
CA ILE A 364 -9.56 -24.81 -31.98
C ILE A 364 -8.40 -25.81 -31.86
N VAL A 365 -8.44 -26.67 -30.84
CA VAL A 365 -7.38 -27.67 -30.62
C VAL A 365 -7.35 -28.71 -31.73
N ASN A 366 -8.52 -29.13 -32.24
CA ASN A 366 -8.59 -30.08 -33.36
C ASN A 366 -8.08 -29.47 -34.66
N GLU A 367 -8.46 -28.23 -34.97
CA GLU A 367 -7.97 -27.50 -36.14
C GLU A 367 -6.44 -27.37 -36.09
N ALA A 368 -5.88 -27.07 -34.91
CA ALA A 368 -4.43 -27.04 -34.73
C ALA A 368 -3.78 -28.42 -34.99
N PHE A 369 -4.40 -29.51 -34.58
CA PHE A 369 -3.91 -30.85 -34.91
C PHE A 369 -4.00 -31.16 -36.41
N GLU A 370 -5.08 -30.75 -37.06
CA GLU A 370 -5.28 -30.94 -38.51
C GLU A 370 -4.24 -30.15 -39.32
N ASN A 371 -3.99 -28.89 -38.97
CA ASN A 371 -2.95 -28.06 -39.59
C ASN A 371 -1.55 -28.68 -39.45
N LEU A 372 -1.28 -29.34 -38.31
CA LEU A 372 -0.03 -30.05 -38.06
C LEU A 372 0.00 -31.48 -38.63
N LYS A 373 -1.09 -31.94 -39.25
CA LYS A 373 -1.26 -33.29 -39.79
C LYS A 373 -1.05 -34.39 -38.74
N ILE A 374 -1.45 -34.12 -37.49
CA ILE A 374 -1.36 -35.05 -36.36
C ILE A 374 -2.73 -35.71 -36.17
N ASN A 375 -2.90 -36.90 -36.72
CA ASN A 375 -4.18 -37.63 -36.70
C ASN A 375 -4.20 -38.76 -35.66
N ASP A 376 -3.04 -39.33 -35.33
CA ASP A 376 -2.94 -40.46 -34.40
C ASP A 376 -3.19 -40.05 -32.93
N ILE A 377 -3.98 -40.85 -32.23
CA ILE A 377 -4.42 -40.57 -30.85
C ILE A 377 -3.21 -40.53 -29.89
N MET A 378 -2.22 -41.41 -30.06
CA MET A 378 -1.03 -41.41 -29.21
C MET A 378 -0.16 -40.20 -29.48
N GLN A 379 -0.01 -39.79 -30.74
CA GLN A 379 0.69 -38.56 -31.11
C GLN A 379 0.00 -37.32 -30.56
N LYS A 380 -1.34 -37.20 -30.67
CA LYS A 380 -2.11 -36.10 -30.07
C LYS A 380 -1.86 -36.01 -28.56
N ARG A 381 -1.98 -37.14 -27.85
CA ARG A 381 -1.72 -37.21 -26.40
C ARG A 381 -0.28 -36.83 -26.05
N LYS A 382 0.69 -37.27 -26.85
CA LYS A 382 2.11 -36.90 -26.69
C LYS A 382 2.31 -35.40 -26.86
N SER A 383 1.79 -34.80 -27.92
CA SER A 383 1.91 -33.35 -28.18
C SER A 383 1.29 -32.51 -27.07
N LEU A 384 0.13 -32.91 -26.52
CA LEU A 384 -0.46 -32.25 -25.35
C LEU A 384 0.45 -32.37 -24.12
N ARG A 385 1.02 -33.56 -23.87
CA ARG A 385 1.91 -33.82 -22.73
C ARG A 385 3.21 -33.03 -22.81
N GLU A 386 3.68 -32.75 -24.02
CA GLU A 386 4.87 -31.92 -24.28
C GLU A 386 4.64 -30.44 -23.95
N ILE A 387 3.39 -29.96 -24.01
CA ILE A 387 3.01 -28.64 -23.48
C ILE A 387 3.08 -28.69 -21.95
N SER A 388 2.23 -29.52 -21.34
CA SER A 388 2.23 -29.75 -19.89
C SER A 388 1.35 -30.93 -19.49
N THR A 389 1.48 -31.40 -18.25
CA THR A 389 0.55 -32.39 -17.67
C THR A 389 -0.84 -31.81 -17.48
N HIS A 390 -0.94 -30.52 -17.15
CA HIS A 390 -2.21 -29.83 -16.99
C HIS A 390 -3.00 -29.83 -18.31
N ALA A 391 -2.35 -29.54 -19.43
CA ALA A 391 -2.97 -29.57 -20.77
C ALA A 391 -3.61 -30.92 -21.11
N VAL A 392 -3.04 -32.04 -20.65
CA VAL A 392 -3.61 -33.39 -20.88
C VAL A 392 -4.72 -33.74 -19.89
N LYS A 393 -4.64 -33.24 -18.66
CA LYS A 393 -5.39 -33.79 -17.53
C LYS A 393 -6.85 -33.33 -17.48
N TYR A 394 -7.14 -32.12 -17.98
CA TYR A 394 -8.43 -31.47 -17.79
C TYR A 394 -9.24 -31.43 -19.08
N ASN A 395 -9.32 -30.28 -19.76
CA ASN A 395 -10.15 -30.09 -20.94
C ASN A 395 -9.45 -29.18 -21.97
N ALA A 396 -10.13 -28.94 -23.09
CA ALA A 396 -9.60 -28.10 -24.16
C ALA A 396 -9.45 -26.63 -23.73
N ASN A 397 -10.27 -26.12 -22.80
CA ASN A 397 -10.09 -24.76 -22.26
C ASN A 397 -8.75 -24.63 -21.54
N GLU A 398 -8.40 -25.60 -20.67
CA GLU A 398 -7.11 -25.65 -19.97
C GLU A 398 -5.94 -25.90 -20.93
N THR A 399 -6.16 -26.73 -21.96
CA THR A 399 -5.16 -26.95 -23.03
C THR A 399 -4.78 -25.62 -23.69
N ILE A 400 -5.76 -24.79 -24.03
CA ILE A 400 -5.55 -23.47 -24.62
C ILE A 400 -4.79 -22.57 -23.66
N ALA A 401 -5.19 -22.49 -22.38
CA ALA A 401 -4.53 -21.65 -21.39
C ALA A 401 -3.06 -22.05 -21.18
N GLU A 402 -2.75 -23.35 -21.13
CA GLU A 402 -1.38 -23.85 -21.05
C GLU A 402 -0.57 -23.63 -22.33
N ALA A 403 -1.21 -23.68 -23.50
CA ALA A 403 -0.59 -23.32 -24.78
C ALA A 403 -0.21 -21.83 -24.82
N PHE A 404 -1.03 -20.94 -24.25
CA PHE A 404 -0.66 -19.52 -24.07
C PHE A 404 0.60 -19.38 -23.22
N VAL A 405 0.65 -20.07 -22.07
CA VAL A 405 1.82 -20.04 -21.19
C VAL A 405 3.08 -20.51 -21.93
N ASP A 406 3.02 -21.65 -22.61
CA ASP A 406 4.15 -22.18 -23.38
C ASP A 406 4.58 -21.21 -24.50
N TYR A 407 3.63 -20.69 -25.28
CA TYR A 407 3.91 -19.78 -26.40
C TYR A 407 4.61 -18.49 -25.96
N TYR A 408 4.06 -17.76 -24.99
CA TYR A 408 4.59 -16.46 -24.58
C TYR A 408 5.82 -16.56 -23.67
N THR A 409 6.02 -17.70 -23.03
CA THR A 409 7.23 -17.97 -22.22
C THR A 409 8.39 -18.41 -23.12
N ASN A 410 8.16 -19.41 -23.97
CA ASN A 410 9.21 -20.06 -24.74
C ASN A 410 9.42 -19.45 -26.14
N LYS A 411 8.48 -18.63 -26.64
CA LYS A 411 8.57 -17.91 -27.92
C LYS A 411 8.93 -18.85 -29.08
N ASN A 412 10.08 -18.63 -29.72
CA ASN A 412 10.57 -19.48 -30.81
C ASN A 412 10.81 -20.93 -30.38
N ASN A 413 11.06 -21.18 -29.09
CA ASN A 413 11.26 -22.51 -28.53
C ASN A 413 9.96 -23.16 -28.01
N ALA A 414 8.82 -22.48 -28.14
CA ALA A 414 7.53 -23.06 -27.76
C ALA A 414 7.20 -24.28 -28.63
N ARG A 415 6.39 -25.18 -28.07
CA ARG A 415 5.94 -26.40 -28.75
C ARG A 415 5.16 -26.05 -30.01
N THR A 416 5.29 -26.90 -31.02
CA THR A 416 4.63 -26.70 -32.31
C THR A 416 3.12 -26.63 -32.16
N LEU A 417 2.53 -27.48 -31.30
CA LEU A 417 1.10 -27.45 -31.00
C LEU A 417 0.67 -26.12 -30.37
N SER A 418 1.41 -25.59 -29.38
CA SER A 418 1.10 -24.30 -28.76
C SER A 418 1.11 -23.16 -29.78
N LYS A 419 2.12 -23.13 -30.66
CA LYS A 419 2.21 -22.12 -31.74
C LYS A 419 1.00 -22.19 -32.68
N GLU A 420 0.58 -23.40 -33.05
CA GLU A 420 -0.55 -23.56 -33.95
C GLU A 420 -1.88 -23.21 -33.28
N ILE A 421 -2.09 -23.57 -32.01
CA ILE A 421 -3.29 -23.14 -31.25
C ILE A 421 -3.40 -21.60 -31.22
N ILE A 422 -2.29 -20.90 -30.94
CA ILE A 422 -2.28 -19.43 -30.96
C ILE A 422 -2.55 -18.89 -32.38
N ASN A 423 -2.03 -19.54 -33.40
CA ASN A 423 -2.25 -19.16 -34.81
C ASN A 423 -3.74 -19.26 -35.19
N VAL A 424 -4.38 -20.40 -34.90
CA VAL A 424 -5.81 -20.61 -35.12
C VAL A 424 -6.63 -19.55 -34.37
N MET A 425 -6.36 -19.34 -33.09
CA MET A 425 -7.10 -18.35 -32.29
C MET A 425 -6.94 -16.91 -32.80
N LYS A 426 -5.76 -16.53 -33.30
CA LYS A 426 -5.56 -15.22 -33.94
C LYS A 426 -6.42 -15.05 -35.19
N GLY A 427 -6.70 -16.13 -35.93
CA GLY A 427 -7.57 -16.11 -37.11
C GLY A 427 -9.07 -15.96 -36.79
N MET A 428 -9.47 -16.19 -35.54
CA MET A 428 -10.87 -16.14 -35.11
C MET A 428 -11.28 -14.79 -34.48
N ILE A 429 -10.35 -13.84 -34.40
CA ILE A 429 -10.48 -12.59 -33.64
C ILE A 429 -10.32 -11.38 -34.55
#